data_AF-A0AAD6NI14-F1
#
_entry.id   AF-A0AAD6NI14-F1
#
_cell.length_a   1.000
_cell.length_b   1.000
_cell.length_c   1.000
_cell.angle_alpha   90.00
_cell.angle_beta   90.00
_cell.angle_gamma   90.00
#
_symmetry.space_group_name_H-M   'P 1'
#
loop_
_entity.id
_entity.type
_entity.pdbx_description
1 polymer ?
#
loop_
_entity_poly.entity_id
_entity_poly.type
_entity_poly.pdbx_seq_one_letter_code
_entity_poly.pdbx_strand_id
1 'polypeptide(L)'
;MAALFNPLYQATSAASNDNPSSYLHTWNGTIAPSQALTNDTRRIISDAKRQGIRLARPSDARCKPVVTRTNISLRDKAKAKTKGKDKSGLFILSPGVPDTGFCRTEGKAYDAVVCAILLRCWHYNRATFQVSSRRAWENWTEGRRLYFDTFREEAVMPSGMLDRARIEQRRRLSTLRRRSR
;
A
#
# COMPACT_ATOMS: atom_id res chain seq x y z
N MET A 1 -22.43 16.40 -21.42
CA MET A 1 -23.31 15.42 -20.74
C MET A 1 -22.44 14.46 -19.96
N ALA A 2 -22.56 14.47 -18.64
CA ALA A 2 -21.74 13.67 -17.72
C ALA A 2 -22.27 12.22 -17.67
N ALA A 3 -21.43 11.25 -18.02
CA ALA A 3 -21.69 9.85 -17.72
C ALA A 3 -21.03 9.50 -16.38
N LEU A 4 -21.88 9.35 -15.37
CA LEU A 4 -21.57 8.77 -14.07
C LEU A 4 -21.19 7.29 -14.24
N PHE A 5 -19.91 6.96 -14.22
CA PHE A 5 -19.47 5.58 -13.99
C PHE A 5 -19.07 5.42 -12.53
N ASN A 6 -20.01 4.87 -11.77
CA ASN A 6 -19.86 4.45 -10.39
C ASN A 6 -19.67 2.93 -10.38
N PRO A 7 -18.45 2.38 -10.35
CA PRO A 7 -18.30 0.96 -10.08
C PRO A 7 -18.51 0.75 -8.58
N LEU A 8 -19.69 0.27 -8.25
CA LEU A 8 -20.02 -0.34 -6.96
C LEU A 8 -18.88 -1.25 -6.54
N TYR A 9 -18.18 -0.81 -5.50
CA TYR A 9 -17.08 -1.50 -4.86
C TYR A 9 -17.60 -2.80 -4.24
N GLN A 10 -17.59 -3.90 -5.00
CA GLN A 10 -17.60 -5.24 -4.41
C GLN A 10 -16.24 -5.44 -3.76
N ALA A 11 -16.13 -4.96 -2.52
CA ALA A 11 -15.11 -5.45 -1.60
C ALA A 11 -15.33 -6.96 -1.49
N THR A 12 -14.52 -7.73 -2.18
CA THR A 12 -14.44 -9.17 -1.99
C THR A 12 -14.22 -9.40 -0.50
N SER A 13 -15.18 -10.11 0.07
CA SER A 13 -15.24 -10.51 1.46
C SER A 13 -14.10 -11.47 1.77
N ALA A 14 -12.88 -10.95 1.90
CA ALA A 14 -11.87 -11.55 2.74
C ALA A 14 -12.32 -11.33 4.18
N ALA A 15 -13.21 -12.19 4.67
CA ALA A 15 -13.49 -12.36 6.09
C ALA A 15 -12.14 -12.68 6.75
N SER A 16 -11.50 -11.66 7.31
CA SER A 16 -10.24 -11.82 8.01
C SER A 16 -10.46 -11.51 9.46
N ASN A 17 -10.09 -12.44 10.31
CA ASN A 17 -9.74 -12.19 11.70
C ASN A 17 -8.97 -10.87 11.78
N ASP A 18 -9.67 -9.83 12.25
CA ASP A 18 -9.12 -8.48 12.38
C ASP A 18 -8.15 -8.51 13.56
N ASN A 19 -6.90 -8.87 13.27
CA ASN A 19 -5.82 -8.56 14.19
C ASN A 19 -5.62 -7.03 14.12
N PRO A 20 -5.95 -6.27 15.20
CA PRO A 20 -5.88 -4.81 15.21
C PRO A 20 -4.46 -4.26 14.98
N SER A 21 -3.45 -5.14 15.03
CA SER A 21 -2.06 -4.81 14.75
C SER A 21 -1.69 -4.75 13.25
N SER A 22 -2.50 -5.30 12.35
CA SER A 22 -2.17 -5.32 10.91
C SER A 22 -2.62 -4.04 10.19
N TYR A 23 -1.83 -3.60 9.19
CA TYR A 23 -2.17 -2.47 8.32
C TYR A 23 -2.53 -3.04 6.96
N LEU A 24 -3.75 -2.77 6.46
CA LEU A 24 -4.19 -3.22 5.13
C LEU A 24 -4.19 -2.04 4.18
N HIS A 25 -3.47 -2.19 3.08
CA HIS A 25 -3.44 -1.27 1.95
C HIS A 25 -3.98 -1.97 0.71
N THR A 26 -4.78 -1.26 -0.08
CA THR A 26 -5.28 -1.75 -1.37
C THR A 26 -5.01 -0.72 -2.45
N TRP A 27 -4.88 -1.21 -3.67
CA TRP A 27 -4.76 -0.37 -4.85
C TRP A 27 -5.55 -0.96 -6.01
N ASN A 28 -5.89 -0.08 -6.95
CA ASN A 28 -6.60 -0.45 -8.17
C ASN A 28 -6.19 0.47 -9.31
N GLY A 29 -5.99 -0.10 -10.49
CA GLY A 29 -5.81 0.63 -11.74
C GLY A 29 -4.44 0.40 -12.37
N THR A 30 -4.06 1.27 -13.30
CA THR A 30 -2.88 1.07 -14.14
C THR A 30 -1.78 2.06 -13.75
N ILE A 31 -0.58 1.52 -13.52
CA ILE A 31 0.65 2.28 -13.34
C ILE A 31 1.43 2.20 -14.66
N ALA A 32 1.79 3.35 -15.25
CA ALA A 32 2.62 3.36 -16.45
C ALA A 32 4.04 2.82 -16.15
N PRO A 33 4.61 1.92 -16.97
CA PRO A 33 5.99 1.47 -16.83
C PRO A 33 6.99 2.62 -17.00
N SER A 34 7.53 3.12 -15.91
CA SER A 34 8.42 4.29 -15.92
C SER A 34 9.78 3.97 -15.30
N GLN A 35 10.85 4.34 -15.99
CA GLN A 35 12.20 4.26 -15.44
C GLN A 35 12.35 5.17 -14.21
N ALA A 36 11.64 6.30 -14.18
CA ALA A 36 11.63 7.21 -13.04
C ALA A 36 11.01 6.53 -11.80
N LEU A 37 9.86 5.86 -11.95
CA LEU A 37 9.24 5.11 -10.85
C LEU A 37 10.15 3.97 -10.36
N THR A 38 10.79 3.23 -11.28
CA THR A 38 11.76 2.18 -10.91
C THR A 38 12.93 2.76 -10.11
N ASN A 39 13.52 3.87 -10.56
CA ASN A 39 14.63 4.52 -9.87
C ASN A 39 14.20 5.07 -8.50
N ASP A 40 13.04 5.70 -8.41
CA ASP A 40 12.49 6.24 -7.17
C ASP A 40 12.18 5.13 -6.17
N THR A 41 11.64 4.01 -6.63
CA THR A 41 11.41 2.83 -5.77
C THR A 41 12.72 2.27 -5.22
N ARG A 42 13.78 2.22 -6.04
CA ARG A 42 15.11 1.81 -5.58
C ARG A 42 15.70 2.80 -4.56
N ARG A 43 15.49 4.10 -4.75
CA ARG A 43 15.89 5.14 -3.79
C ARG A 43 15.19 4.95 -2.45
N ILE A 44 13.86 4.80 -2.44
CA ILE A 44 13.09 4.52 -1.21
C ILE A 44 13.66 3.30 -0.47
N ILE A 45 13.92 2.21 -1.19
CA ILE A 45 14.47 0.97 -0.59
C ILE A 45 15.89 1.20 -0.04
N SER A 46 16.71 1.96 -0.75
CA SER A 46 18.07 2.30 -0.33
C SER A 46 18.06 3.13 0.95
N ASP A 47 17.23 4.17 0.97
CA ASP A 47 17.06 5.09 2.10
C ASP A 47 16.49 4.38 3.33
N ALA A 48 15.50 3.51 3.12
CA ALA A 48 14.96 2.64 4.16
C ALA A 48 16.06 1.75 4.79
N LYS A 49 16.92 1.16 3.96
CA LYS A 49 18.06 0.35 4.44
C LYS A 49 19.06 1.20 5.24
N ARG A 50 19.36 2.43 4.80
CA ARG A 50 20.23 3.36 5.56
C ARG A 50 19.64 3.69 6.93
N GLN A 51 18.31 3.79 7.04
CA GLN A 51 17.59 3.99 8.31
C GLN A 51 17.42 2.69 9.13
N GLY A 52 18.04 1.58 8.72
CA GLY A 52 17.97 0.31 9.45
C GLY A 52 16.68 -0.50 9.22
N ILE A 53 15.80 -0.06 8.30
CA ILE A 53 14.59 -0.80 7.95
C ILE A 53 14.96 -2.05 7.14
N ARG A 54 14.62 -3.22 7.68
CA ARG A 54 14.88 -4.51 7.04
C ARG A 54 13.63 -5.01 6.33
N LEU A 55 13.65 -5.00 5.00
CA LEU A 55 12.57 -5.52 4.16
C LEU A 55 12.47 -7.05 4.25
N ALA A 56 13.59 -7.76 4.08
CA ALA A 56 13.61 -9.22 4.07
C ALA A 56 14.78 -9.80 4.89
N ARG A 57 14.79 -11.13 5.07
CA ARG A 57 15.92 -11.84 5.71
C ARG A 57 17.15 -11.83 4.78
N PRO A 58 18.37 -11.63 5.32
CA PRO A 58 19.60 -11.73 4.52
C PRO A 58 19.83 -13.09 3.86
N SER A 59 19.33 -14.17 4.46
CA SER A 59 19.68 -15.56 4.11
C SER A 59 18.79 -16.22 3.05
N ASP A 60 17.74 -15.55 2.55
CA ASP A 60 16.86 -16.13 1.54
C ASP A 60 16.92 -15.28 0.26
N ALA A 61 17.71 -15.73 -0.71
CA ALA A 61 17.88 -15.04 -2.00
C ALA A 61 16.54 -14.81 -2.72
N ARG A 62 15.53 -15.65 -2.45
CA ARG A 62 14.16 -15.54 -2.98
C ARG A 62 13.33 -14.41 -2.34
N CYS A 63 13.85 -13.78 -1.30
CA CYS A 63 13.18 -12.68 -0.60
C CYS A 63 13.81 -11.30 -0.89
N LYS A 64 14.76 -11.20 -1.82
CA LYS A 64 15.30 -9.90 -2.22
C LYS A 64 14.21 -9.05 -2.91
N PRO A 65 14.13 -7.74 -2.64
CA PRO A 65 13.28 -6.84 -3.40
C PRO A 65 13.53 -6.97 -4.90
N VAL A 66 12.47 -7.18 -5.68
CA VAL A 66 12.53 -7.15 -7.15
C VAL A 66 11.98 -5.80 -7.59
N VAL A 67 12.79 -5.02 -8.30
CA VAL A 67 12.37 -3.69 -8.79
C VAL A 67 12.83 -3.56 -10.24
N THR A 68 11.90 -3.81 -11.15
CA THR A 68 12.05 -3.65 -12.59
C THR A 68 11.03 -2.61 -13.10
N ARG A 69 11.02 -2.38 -14.42
CA ARG A 69 10.03 -1.49 -15.04
C ARG A 69 8.60 -2.05 -15.04
N THR A 70 8.46 -3.37 -14.86
CA THR A 70 7.20 -4.11 -15.00
C THR A 70 6.82 -4.89 -13.75
N ASN A 71 7.68 -4.91 -12.73
CA ASN A 71 7.42 -5.63 -11.49
C ASN A 71 8.12 -4.94 -10.31
N ILE A 72 7.36 -4.62 -9.28
CA ILE A 72 7.87 -4.21 -7.97
C ILE A 72 7.35 -5.23 -6.95
N SER A 73 8.25 -6.01 -6.35
CA SER A 73 7.90 -6.99 -5.33
C SER A 73 8.72 -6.81 -4.05
N LEU A 74 8.03 -6.70 -2.92
CA LEU A 74 8.58 -6.69 -1.57
C LEU A 74 7.90 -7.75 -0.71
N ARG A 75 8.60 -8.26 0.30
CA ARG A 75 8.06 -9.25 1.23
C ARG A 75 8.43 -8.89 2.65
N ASP A 76 7.48 -8.99 3.58
CA ASP A 76 7.72 -8.78 5.00
C ASP A 76 8.60 -9.89 5.61
N LYS A 77 9.67 -9.50 6.33
CA LYS A 77 10.53 -10.40 7.11
C LYS A 77 9.75 -11.26 8.10
N ALA A 78 8.70 -10.73 8.74
CA ALA A 78 7.94 -11.44 9.77
C ALA A 78 7.18 -12.65 9.19
N LYS A 79 6.69 -12.52 7.95
CA LYS A 79 5.90 -13.54 7.23
C LYS A 79 6.70 -14.43 6.30
N ALA A 80 8.00 -14.17 6.10
CA ALA A 80 8.88 -15.00 5.27
C ALA A 80 9.05 -16.44 5.81
N LYS A 81 8.69 -16.70 7.08
CA LYS A 81 8.78 -18.02 7.73
C LYS A 81 7.53 -18.88 7.59
N THR A 82 6.41 -18.33 7.15
CA THR A 82 5.13 -19.05 7.19
C THR A 82 5.06 -20.04 6.02
N LYS A 83 5.24 -21.35 6.30
CA LYS A 83 4.84 -22.42 5.39
C LYS A 83 3.31 -22.38 5.24
N GLY A 84 2.80 -21.62 4.29
CA GLY A 84 1.36 -21.49 4.06
C GLY A 84 1.00 -20.47 3.00
N LYS A 85 -0.18 -20.66 2.38
CA LYS A 85 -0.75 -19.85 1.28
C LYS A 85 -1.02 -18.37 1.62
N ASP A 86 -0.57 -17.87 2.78
CA ASP A 86 -0.82 -16.50 3.22
C ASP A 86 0.10 -15.51 2.49
N LYS A 87 -0.36 -15.03 1.33
CA LYS A 87 0.31 -14.00 0.52
C LYS A 87 0.14 -12.59 1.10
N SER A 88 -0.50 -12.41 2.25
CA SER A 88 -0.86 -11.08 2.72
C SER A 88 0.34 -10.18 3.02
N GLY A 89 1.48 -10.72 3.47
CA GLY A 89 2.74 -9.98 3.67
C GLY A 89 3.56 -9.72 2.40
N LEU A 90 3.04 -10.08 1.22
CA LEU A 90 3.69 -9.89 -0.07
C LEU A 90 3.09 -8.65 -0.75
N PHE A 91 3.95 -7.69 -1.08
CA PHE A 91 3.60 -6.54 -1.90
C PHE A 91 4.07 -6.82 -3.33
N ILE A 92 3.16 -6.76 -4.29
CA ILE A 92 3.46 -6.91 -5.72
C ILE A 92 2.70 -5.83 -6.47
N LEU A 93 3.41 -5.01 -7.23
CA LEU A 93 2.83 -4.14 -8.26
C LEU A 93 3.31 -4.58 -9.63
N SER A 94 2.40 -4.54 -10.60
CA SER A 94 2.70 -4.90 -11.99
C SER A 94 2.49 -3.69 -12.91
N PRO A 95 3.44 -2.73 -13.01
CA PRO A 95 3.33 -1.64 -13.96
C PRO A 95 3.15 -2.12 -15.40
N GLY A 96 2.30 -1.44 -16.17
CA GLY A 96 1.98 -1.75 -17.56
C GLY A 96 0.70 -2.53 -17.76
N VAL A 97 0.10 -3.05 -16.69
CA VAL A 97 -1.20 -3.74 -16.74
C VAL A 97 -2.13 -3.16 -15.67
N PRO A 98 -3.46 -3.25 -15.86
CA PRO A 98 -4.41 -3.00 -14.77
C PRO A 98 -4.12 -3.96 -13.62
N ASP A 99 -3.94 -3.40 -12.42
CA ASP A 99 -3.60 -4.15 -11.22
C ASP A 99 -4.57 -3.82 -10.09
N THR A 100 -5.16 -4.87 -9.52
CA THR A 100 -6.00 -4.79 -8.33
C THR A 100 -5.35 -5.67 -7.27
N GLY A 101 -4.76 -5.02 -6.27
CA GLY A 101 -3.96 -5.71 -5.28
C GLY A 101 -4.17 -5.20 -3.86
N PHE A 102 -3.63 -5.97 -2.93
CA PHE A 102 -3.60 -5.61 -1.53
C PHE A 102 -2.32 -6.10 -0.87
N CYS A 103 -1.92 -5.42 0.19
CA CYS A 103 -0.83 -5.85 1.05
C CYS A 103 -1.23 -5.61 2.51
N ARG A 104 -0.99 -6.61 3.35
CA ARG A 104 -1.04 -6.50 4.81
C ARG A 104 0.38 -6.39 5.34
N THR A 105 0.63 -5.35 6.12
CA THR A 105 1.90 -5.20 6.84
C THR A 105 1.64 -5.48 8.32
N GLU A 106 2.59 -6.14 8.98
CA GLU A 106 2.48 -6.44 10.43
C GLU A 106 3.40 -5.57 11.29
N GLY A 107 4.34 -4.84 10.68
CA GLY A 107 5.28 -3.96 11.38
C GLY A 107 5.41 -2.57 10.76
N LYS A 108 5.52 -1.54 11.61
CA LYS A 108 5.63 -0.12 11.21
C LYS A 108 6.76 0.14 10.21
N ALA A 109 7.89 -0.55 10.35
CA ALA A 109 9.04 -0.34 9.48
C ALA A 109 8.79 -0.83 8.03
N TYR A 110 8.19 -2.01 7.87
CA TYR A 110 7.80 -2.52 6.54
C TYR A 110 6.64 -1.70 5.96
N ASP A 111 5.69 -1.33 6.82
CA ASP A 111 4.58 -0.44 6.49
C ASP A 111 5.05 0.88 5.88
N ALA A 112 6.05 1.53 6.48
CA ALA A 112 6.60 2.80 5.99
C ALA A 112 7.07 2.69 4.54
N VAL A 113 7.74 1.60 4.17
CA VAL A 113 8.26 1.40 2.81
C VAL A 113 7.14 1.15 1.81
N VAL A 114 6.16 0.31 2.16
CA VAL A 114 4.98 0.05 1.30
C VAL A 114 4.20 1.35 1.08
N CYS A 115 3.95 2.11 2.15
CA CYS A 115 3.28 3.41 2.09
C CYS A 115 4.04 4.38 1.18
N ALA A 116 5.35 4.54 1.34
CA ALA A 116 6.17 5.43 0.53
C ALA A 116 6.14 5.06 -0.97
N ILE A 117 6.16 3.77 -1.31
CA ILE A 117 6.09 3.31 -2.70
C ILE A 117 4.70 3.61 -3.27
N LEU A 118 3.61 3.28 -2.55
CA LEU A 118 2.25 3.58 -3.00
C LEU A 118 2.02 5.08 -3.22
N LEU A 119 2.59 5.93 -2.36
CA LEU A 119 2.59 7.38 -2.53
C LEU A 119 3.29 7.81 -3.81
N ARG A 120 4.43 7.19 -4.15
CA ARG A 120 5.15 7.51 -5.38
C ARG A 120 4.44 6.98 -6.63
N CYS A 121 3.78 5.83 -6.55
CA CYS A 121 2.90 5.33 -7.61
C CYS A 121 1.74 6.30 -7.86
N TRP A 122 1.07 6.76 -6.79
CA TRP A 122 0.02 7.77 -6.88
C TRP A 122 0.52 9.08 -7.48
N HIS A 123 1.70 9.57 -7.07
CA HIS A 123 2.30 10.79 -7.60
C HIS A 123 2.35 10.80 -9.13
N TYR A 124 2.81 9.70 -9.75
CA TYR A 124 2.91 9.60 -11.22
C TYR A 124 1.61 9.25 -11.94
N ASN A 125 0.61 8.65 -11.25
CA ASN A 125 -0.52 8.00 -11.92
C ASN A 125 -1.89 8.40 -11.34
N ARG A 126 -2.05 9.66 -10.91
CA ARG A 126 -3.27 10.15 -10.20
C ARG A 126 -4.58 9.90 -10.97
N ALA A 127 -4.53 9.88 -12.31
CA ALA A 127 -5.71 9.68 -13.15
C ALA A 127 -6.12 8.20 -13.28
N THR A 128 -5.18 7.27 -13.16
CA THR A 128 -5.37 5.85 -13.53
C THR A 128 -5.11 4.86 -12.41
N PHE A 129 -4.56 5.30 -11.27
CA PHE A 129 -4.19 4.45 -10.15
C PHE A 129 -4.80 5.00 -8.87
N GLN A 130 -5.45 4.17 -8.07
CA GLN A 130 -6.07 4.54 -6.81
C GLN A 130 -5.43 3.76 -5.66
N VAL A 131 -5.32 4.41 -4.51
CA VAL A 131 -4.79 3.81 -3.27
C VAL A 131 -5.78 4.04 -2.15
N SER A 132 -6.03 3.01 -1.35
CA SER A 132 -6.82 3.11 -0.12
C SER A 132 -6.16 2.33 1.02
N SER A 133 -6.54 2.65 2.26
CA SER A 133 -6.10 1.93 3.45
C SER A 133 -7.25 1.80 4.43
N ARG A 134 -7.22 0.75 5.26
CA ARG A 134 -8.11 0.65 6.42
C ARG A 134 -7.77 1.68 7.51
N ARG A 135 -6.57 2.24 7.48
CA ARG A 135 -6.10 3.27 8.41
C ARG A 135 -6.27 4.65 7.79
N ALA A 136 -6.38 5.65 8.67
CA ALA A 136 -6.49 7.04 8.27
C ALA A 136 -5.17 7.54 7.66
N TRP A 137 -5.25 8.58 6.83
CA TRP A 137 -4.10 9.26 6.25
C TRP A 137 -3.05 9.65 7.29
N GLU A 138 -3.50 10.10 8.46
CA GLU A 138 -2.66 10.53 9.58
C GLU A 138 -1.85 9.37 10.17
N ASN A 139 -2.24 8.12 9.94
CA ASN A 139 -1.51 6.95 10.40
C ASN A 139 -0.35 6.56 9.47
N TRP A 140 -0.22 7.18 8.30
CA TRP A 140 0.88 6.94 7.35
C TRP A 140 2.13 7.78 7.65
N THR A 141 2.28 8.29 8.88
CA THR A 141 3.36 9.22 9.27
C THR A 141 4.76 8.72 8.90
N GLU A 142 5.11 7.47 9.24
CA GLU A 142 6.45 6.93 8.93
C GLU A 142 6.69 6.79 7.42
N GLY A 143 5.65 6.40 6.66
CA GLY A 143 5.74 6.31 5.21
C GLY A 143 5.87 7.69 4.54
N ARG A 144 5.14 8.70 5.04
CA ARG A 144 5.25 10.08 4.58
C ARG A 144 6.60 10.69 4.93
N ARG A 145 7.13 10.41 6.13
CA ARG A 145 8.46 10.83 6.55
C ARG A 145 9.54 10.23 5.64
N LEU A 146 9.50 8.91 5.40
CA LEU A 146 10.43 8.26 4.48
C LEU A 146 10.34 8.84 3.06
N TYR A 147 9.13 9.12 2.58
CA TYR A 147 8.91 9.79 1.29
C TYR A 147 9.58 11.16 1.26
N PHE A 148 9.32 12.00 2.26
CA PHE A 148 9.91 13.33 2.37
C PHE A 148 11.44 13.28 2.46
N ASP A 149 12.00 12.37 3.26
CA ASP A 149 13.44 12.22 3.37
C ASP A 149 14.09 11.80 2.04
N THR A 150 13.40 10.99 1.24
CA THR A 150 13.90 10.48 -0.04
C THR A 150 13.84 11.54 -1.15
N PHE A 151 12.76 12.32 -1.21
CA PHE A 151 12.46 13.21 -2.35
C PHE A 151 12.47 14.70 -2.02
N ARG A 152 12.48 15.07 -0.73
CA ARG A 152 12.30 16.44 -0.25
C ARG A 152 11.00 17.10 -0.72
N GLU A 153 9.96 16.27 -0.87
CA GLU A 153 8.62 16.65 -1.32
C GLU A 153 7.59 16.17 -0.31
N GLU A 154 6.54 16.97 -0.08
CA GLU A 154 5.40 16.52 0.72
C GLU A 154 4.51 15.57 -0.07
N ALA A 155 4.14 14.47 0.57
CA ALA A 155 3.23 13.50 -0.02
C ALA A 155 1.79 14.04 -0.06
N VAL A 156 1.17 13.98 -1.24
CA VAL A 156 -0.24 14.31 -1.42
C VAL A 156 -1.12 13.11 -1.09
N MET A 157 -2.17 13.33 -0.29
CA MET A 157 -3.14 12.30 0.08
C MET A 157 -3.82 11.70 -1.16
N PRO A 158 -3.81 10.37 -1.35
CA PRO A 158 -4.57 9.72 -2.42
C PRO A 158 -6.07 9.98 -2.32
N SER A 159 -6.78 10.05 -3.45
CA SER A 159 -8.24 10.31 -3.45
C SER A 159 -9.07 9.20 -2.78
N GLY A 160 -8.58 7.96 -2.79
CA GLY A 160 -9.20 6.81 -2.12
C GLY A 160 -8.89 6.70 -0.63
N MET A 161 -8.02 7.57 -0.10
CA MET A 161 -7.66 7.64 1.31
C MET A 161 -8.69 8.44 2.10
N LEU A 162 -8.90 8.06 3.36
CA LEU A 162 -9.79 8.76 4.27
C LEU A 162 -8.99 9.42 5.38
N ASP A 163 -9.42 10.63 5.75
CA ASP A 163 -9.05 11.22 7.03
C ASP A 163 -9.72 10.47 8.20
N ARG A 164 -9.25 10.76 9.41
CA ARG A 164 -9.77 10.12 10.64
C ARG A 164 -11.28 10.34 10.83
N ALA A 165 -11.77 11.55 10.54
CA ALA A 165 -13.18 11.90 10.73
C ALA A 165 -14.10 11.08 9.82
N ARG A 166 -13.74 10.90 8.55
CA ARG A 166 -14.47 10.09 7.57
C ARG A 166 -14.46 8.61 7.92
N ILE A 167 -13.35 8.09 8.46
CA ILE A 167 -13.31 6.69 8.95
C ILE A 167 -14.30 6.52 10.11
N GLU A 168 -14.31 7.47 11.06
CA GLU A 168 -15.22 7.40 12.20
C GLU A 168 -16.69 7.50 11.76
N GLN A 169 -17.01 8.42 10.85
CA GLN A 169 -18.35 8.54 10.27
C GLN A 169 -18.79 7.23 9.59
N ARG A 170 -17.92 6.59 8.80
CA ARG A 170 -18.21 5.29 8.18
C ARG A 170 -18.47 4.20 9.22
N ARG A 171 -17.71 4.17 10.33
CA ARG A 171 -17.92 3.21 11.42
C ARG A 171 -19.26 3.42 12.13
N ARG A 172 -19.65 4.68 12.38
CA ARG A 172 -20.96 5.01 12.98
C ARG A 172 -22.12 4.59 12.08
N LEU A 173 -22.02 4.84 10.78
CA LEU A 173 -23.05 4.45 9.82
C LEU A 173 -23.17 2.92 9.69
N SER A 174 -22.06 2.19 9.78
CA SER A 174 -22.09 0.73 9.68
C SER A 174 -22.68 0.07 10.94
N THR A 175 -22.42 0.61 12.14
CA THR A 175 -23.08 0.13 13.37
C THR A 175 -24.57 0.40 13.37
N LEU A 176 -25.02 1.56 12.87
CA LEU A 176 -26.45 1.87 12.74
C LEU A 176 -27.15 0.87 11.81
N ARG A 177 -26.60 0.60 10.62
CA ARG A 177 -27.17 -0.35 9.65
C ARG A 177 -27.28 -1.79 10.18
N ARG A 178 -26.40 -2.19 11.11
CA ARG A 178 -26.44 -3.52 11.74
C ARG A 178 -27.50 -3.64 12.83
N ARG A 179 -27.92 -2.52 13.43
CA ARG A 179 -28.97 -2.50 14.46
C ARG A 179 -30.38 -2.40 13.86
N SER A 180 -30.50 -2.02 12.59
CA SER A 180 -31.76 -1.92 11.85
C SER A 180 -32.11 -3.20 11.06
N ARG A 181 -31.36 -4.29 11.25
CA ARG A 181 -31.62 -5.63 10.71
C ARG A 181 -31.83 -6.58 11.87
#